data_AF-A0A966NU83-F1
#
_entry.id   AF-A0A966NU83-F1
#
_cell.length_a   1.000
_cell.length_b   1.000
_cell.length_c   1.000
_cell.angle_alpha   90.00
_cell.angle_beta   90.00
_cell.angle_gamma   90.00
#
_symmetry.space_group_name_H-M   'P 1'
#
loop_
_entity.id
_entity.type
_entity.pdbx_description
1 polymer ?
#
loop_
_entity_poly.entity_id
_entity_poly.type
_entity_poly.pdbx_seq_one_letter_code
_entity_poly.pdbx_strand_id
1 'polypeptide(L)'
;MSDVTTEIQKKVDVNSFEQLRIGLATADDIRNWSRGEVKKPETINYRTLRPERDGLFCEKTFGPTRDWECYCGKYKRVRFKGIICE
;
A
#
# COMPACT_ATOMS: atom_id res chain seq x y z
N MET A 1 -21.23 -17.91 35.61
CA MET A 1 -21.14 -18.70 34.37
C MET A 1 -21.24 -17.73 33.21
N SER A 2 -20.24 -16.91 32.86
CA SER A 2 -18.90 -17.24 32.32
C SER A 2 -19.03 -18.27 31.18
N ASP A 3 -18.81 -17.89 29.91
CA ASP A 3 -17.55 -17.31 29.45
C ASP A 3 -17.67 -16.10 28.49
N VAL A 4 -16.98 -15.04 28.92
CA VAL A 4 -16.34 -14.01 28.11
C VAL A 4 -15.22 -14.67 27.30
N THR A 5 -15.24 -14.59 25.97
CA THR A 5 -13.98 -14.57 25.18
C THR A 5 -14.21 -13.90 23.81
N THR A 6 -13.88 -12.61 23.76
CA THR A 6 -12.91 -12.05 22.80
C THR A 6 -13.11 -12.45 21.32
N GLU A 7 -13.60 -11.52 20.51
CA GLU A 7 -13.33 -11.49 19.07
C GLU A 7 -11.81 -11.36 18.88
N ILE A 8 -11.14 -12.51 18.87
CA ILE A 8 -9.70 -12.62 18.70
C ILE A 8 -9.38 -12.10 17.29
N GLN A 9 -8.74 -10.94 17.24
CA GLN A 9 -7.94 -10.46 16.13
C GLN A 9 -7.08 -11.62 15.61
N LYS A 10 -7.54 -12.30 14.56
CA LYS A 10 -6.81 -13.42 13.93
C LYS A 10 -5.60 -12.82 13.23
N LYS A 11 -4.49 -12.69 13.96
CA LYS A 11 -3.18 -12.41 13.39
C LYS A 11 -2.79 -13.68 12.63
N VAL A 12 -3.08 -13.70 11.33
CA VAL A 12 -2.72 -14.82 10.46
C VAL A 12 -1.20 -14.91 10.47
N ASP A 13 -0.68 -15.96 11.08
CA ASP A 13 0.74 -16.29 10.98
C ASP A 13 0.99 -16.74 9.54
N VAL A 14 1.93 -16.08 8.86
CA VAL A 14 2.17 -16.28 7.41
C VAL A 14 2.61 -17.72 7.12
N ASN A 15 3.14 -18.40 8.13
CA ASN A 15 3.61 -19.78 8.04
C ASN A 15 2.54 -20.83 8.40
N SER A 16 1.34 -20.44 8.85
CA SER A 16 0.28 -21.37 9.23
C SER A 16 -0.92 -21.29 8.28
N PHE A 17 -0.82 -21.96 7.12
CA PHE A 17 -1.96 -22.24 6.27
C PHE A 17 -2.07 -23.75 6.04
N GLU A 18 -3.27 -24.31 6.20
CA GLU A 18 -3.50 -25.74 6.01
C GLU A 18 -3.64 -26.11 4.53
N GLN A 19 -4.16 -25.19 3.71
CA GLN A 19 -4.49 -25.43 2.30
C GLN A 19 -4.42 -24.13 1.49
N LEU A 20 -4.05 -24.24 0.21
CA LEU A 20 -4.06 -23.15 -0.77
C LEU A 20 -5.15 -23.41 -1.81
N ARG A 21 -5.87 -22.37 -2.21
CA ARG A 21 -6.90 -22.42 -3.26
C ARG A 21 -6.59 -21.41 -4.36
N ILE A 22 -6.87 -21.78 -5.60
CA ILE A 22 -6.77 -20.91 -6.78
C ILE A 22 -8.17 -20.75 -7.34
N GLY A 23 -8.55 -19.53 -7.69
CA GLY A 23 -9.84 -19.20 -8.26
C GLY A 23 -9.75 -17.96 -9.15
N LEU A 24 -10.81 -17.69 -9.89
CA LEU A 24 -10.92 -16.46 -10.66
C LEU A 24 -11.20 -15.29 -9.71
N ALA A 25 -10.47 -14.20 -9.91
CA ALA A 25 -10.72 -12.94 -9.20
C ALA A 25 -11.89 -12.21 -9.88
N THR A 26 -12.81 -11.68 -9.08
CA THR A 26 -13.85 -10.79 -9.58
C THR A 26 -13.29 -9.37 -9.80
N ALA A 27 -14.02 -8.53 -10.53
CA ALA A 27 -13.64 -7.13 -10.70
C ALA A 27 -13.59 -6.39 -9.35
N ASP A 28 -14.44 -6.75 -8.39
CA ASP A 28 -14.44 -6.14 -7.06
C ASP A 28 -13.25 -6.59 -6.21
N ASP A 29 -12.84 -7.86 -6.32
CA ASP A 29 -11.62 -8.34 -5.66
C ASP A 29 -10.39 -7.55 -6.13
N ILE A 30 -10.26 -7.36 -7.45
CA ILE A 30 -9.14 -6.60 -8.04
C ILE A 30 -9.12 -5.15 -7.54
N ARG A 31 -10.30 -4.52 -7.45
CA ARG A 31 -10.42 -3.15 -6.91
C ARG A 31 -10.07 -3.09 -5.43
N ASN A 32 -10.48 -4.09 -4.65
CA ASN A 32 -10.19 -4.18 -3.22
C ASN A 32 -8.70 -4.39 -2.92
N TRP A 33 -7.96 -5.06 -3.79
CA TRP A 33 -6.51 -5.21 -3.67
C TRP A 33 -5.74 -3.95 -4.05
N SER A 34 -6.31 -3.16 -4.96
CA SER A 34 -5.67 -1.95 -5.44
C SER A 34 -5.63 -0.85 -4.38
N ARG A 35 -4.51 -0.11 -4.35
CA ARG A 35 -4.32 1.06 -3.48
C ARG A 35 -4.50 2.40 -4.23
N GLY A 36 -4.85 2.33 -5.51
CA GLY A 36 -5.00 3.51 -6.38
C GLY A 36 -5.02 3.13 -7.86
N GLU A 37 -5.59 4.02 -8.67
CA GLU A 37 -5.68 3.85 -10.12
C GLU A 37 -4.49 4.53 -10.82
N VAL A 38 -3.89 3.85 -11.80
CA VAL A 38 -2.90 4.44 -12.70
C VAL A 38 -3.63 5.02 -13.90
N LYS A 39 -3.50 6.33 -14.11
CA LYS A 39 -4.20 7.06 -15.19
C LYS A 39 -3.31 7.35 -16.39
N LYS A 40 -2.00 7.20 -16.20
CA LYS A 40 -0.94 7.76 -17.02
C LYS A 40 0.14 6.71 -17.27
N PRO A 41 0.59 6.49 -18.52
CA PRO A 41 1.61 5.49 -18.82
C PRO A 41 3.03 5.91 -18.42
N GLU A 42 3.21 7.16 -17.97
CA GLU A 42 4.51 7.71 -17.60
C GLU A 42 5.10 6.99 -16.38
N THR A 43 6.43 6.87 -16.38
CA THR A 43 7.18 6.13 -15.35
C THR A 43 7.89 7.10 -14.41
N ILE A 44 9.08 7.54 -14.82
CA ILE A 44 9.95 8.45 -14.08
C ILE A 44 10.33 9.63 -14.96
N ASN A 45 10.54 10.77 -14.32
CA ASN A 45 11.04 11.95 -14.99
C ASN A 45 12.51 11.77 -15.37
N TYR A 46 12.87 12.00 -16.64
CA TYR A 46 14.23 11.79 -17.13
C TYR A 46 15.29 12.70 -16.49
N ARG A 47 14.91 13.89 -15.99
CA ARG A 47 15.86 14.83 -15.36
C ARG A 47 15.96 14.61 -13.86
N THR A 48 14.80 14.58 -13.19
CA THR A 48 14.77 14.54 -11.72
C THR A 48 14.88 13.11 -11.18
N LEU A 49 14.69 12.11 -12.04
CA LEU A 49 14.61 10.69 -11.68
C LEU A 49 13.51 10.40 -10.65
N ARG A 50 12.53 11.30 -10.51
CA ARG A 50 11.39 11.15 -9.62
C ARG A 50 10.23 10.49 -10.35
N PRO A 51 9.43 9.65 -9.68
CA PRO A 51 8.22 9.11 -10.27
C PRO A 51 7.24 10.20 -10.70
N GLU A 52 6.58 9.96 -11.83
CA GLU A 52 5.54 10.85 -12.35
C GLU A 52 4.22 10.66 -11.59
N ARG A 53 3.47 11.75 -11.40
CA ARG A 53 2.19 11.73 -10.68
C ARG A 53 1.12 11.03 -11.51
N ASP A 54 0.39 10.12 -10.87
CA ASP A 54 -0.62 9.24 -11.46
C ASP A 54 -0.06 8.24 -12.50
N GLY A 55 1.27 8.16 -12.61
CA GLY A 55 2.00 7.23 -13.46
C GLY A 55 2.20 5.85 -12.85
N LEU A 56 2.91 4.98 -13.57
CA LEU A 56 3.16 3.58 -13.20
C LEU A 56 3.94 3.41 -11.88
N PHE A 57 4.73 4.41 -11.48
CA PHE A 57 5.52 4.39 -10.25
C PHE A 57 5.06 5.42 -9.22
N CYS A 58 3.81 5.91 -9.31
CA CYS A 58 3.34 6.99 -8.46
C CYS A 58 3.41 6.63 -6.96
N GLU A 59 4.13 7.45 -6.19
CA GLU A 59 4.33 7.23 -4.75
C GLU A 59 3.02 7.26 -3.94
N LYS A 60 1.97 7.91 -4.46
CA LYS A 60 0.66 7.94 -3.81
C LYS A 60 0.01 6.54 -3.77
N THR A 61 0.18 5.75 -4.83
CA THR A 61 -0.43 4.42 -4.96
C THR A 61 0.46 3.34 -4.36
N PHE A 62 1.76 3.41 -4.64
CA PHE A 62 2.70 2.34 -4.29
C PHE A 62 3.51 2.60 -3.01
N GLY A 63 3.53 3.85 -2.53
CA GLY A 63 4.29 4.28 -1.37
C GLY A 63 5.54 5.10 -1.73
N PRO A 64 6.19 5.71 -0.72
CA PRO A 64 7.31 6.62 -0.94
C PRO A 64 8.56 5.89 -1.44
N THR A 65 9.36 6.55 -2.30
CA THR A 65 10.64 6.01 -2.79
C THR A 65 11.72 5.97 -1.69
N ARG A 66 11.57 6.79 -0.66
CA ARG A 66 12.53 6.93 0.44
C ARG A 66 11.87 6.69 1.77
N ASP A 67 12.59 6.04 2.67
CA ASP A 67 12.11 5.75 4.01
C ASP A 67 11.75 7.03 4.77
N TRP A 68 10.51 7.10 5.25
CA TRP A 68 10.02 8.21 6.08
C TRP A 68 10.15 9.60 5.45
N GLU A 69 10.14 9.69 4.11
CA GLU A 69 10.17 10.96 3.37
C GLU A 69 9.05 10.98 2.32
N CYS A 70 8.24 12.04 2.31
CA CYS A 70 7.21 12.22 1.29
C CYS A 70 7.79 12.81 0.00
N TYR A 71 7.10 12.61 -1.13
CA TYR A 71 7.49 13.10 -2.47
C TYR A 71 7.98 14.57 -2.51
N CYS A 72 7.22 15.49 -1.93
CA CYS A 72 7.57 16.92 -1.93
C CYS A 72 8.71 17.28 -0.95
N GLY A 73 9.06 16.38 -0.04
CA GLY A 73 10.06 16.60 0.99
C GLY A 73 9.61 17.47 2.19
N LYS A 74 8.33 17.82 2.31
CA LYS A 74 7.78 18.57 3.47
C LYS A 74 7.91 17.76 4.77
N TYR A 75 7.54 16.48 4.72
CA TYR A 75 7.64 15.55 5.84
C TYR A 75 8.83 14.61 5.64
N LYS A 76 9.82 14.69 6.56
CA LYS A 76 11.05 13.88 6.52
C LYS A 76 11.40 13.32 7.90
N ARG A 77 11.97 12.12 7.91
CA ARG A 77 12.43 11.36 9.09
C ARG A 77 11.30 10.67 9.86
N VAL A 78 11.68 9.72 10.71
CA VAL A 78 10.80 8.81 11.46
C VAL A 78 9.72 9.54 12.29
N ARG A 79 9.95 10.79 12.71
CA ARG A 79 8.98 11.56 13.51
C ARG A 79 7.64 11.81 12.82
N PHE A 80 7.59 11.80 11.49
CA PHE A 80 6.36 11.97 10.71
C PHE A 80 5.80 10.63 10.20
N LYS A 81 6.20 9.52 10.83
CA LYS A 81 5.68 8.18 10.52
C LYS A 81 4.16 8.16 10.55
N GLY A 82 3.55 7.71 9.45
CA GLY A 82 2.10 7.56 9.31
C GLY A 82 1.35 8.83 8.89
N ILE A 83 2.03 9.97 8.74
CA ILE A 83 1.41 11.20 8.26
C ILE A 83 1.29 11.15 6.73
N ILE A 84 0.09 11.38 6.21
CA ILE A 84 -0.18 11.51 4.78
C ILE A 84 0.09 12.95 4.37
N CYS A 85 0.93 13.14 3.35
CA CYS A 85 1.22 14.46 2.81
C CYS A 85 0.02 15.03 2.04
N GLU A 86 -0.15 16.35 2.13
CA GLU A 86 -1.06 17.14 1.28
C GLU A 86 -0.65 17.06 -0.20
#